data_AF-E2A3B7-F1
#
_entry.id   AF-E2A3B7-F1
#
_cell.length_a   1.000
_cell.length_b   1.000
_cell.length_c   1.000
_cell.angle_alpha   90.00
_cell.angle_beta   90.00
_cell.angle_gamma   90.00
#
_symmetry.space_group_name_H-M   'P 1'
#
loop_
_entity.id
_entity.type
_entity.pdbx_description
1 polymer ?
#
loop_
_entity_poly.entity_id
_entity_poly.type
_entity_poly.pdbx_seq_one_letter_code
_entity_poly.pdbx_strand_id
1 'polypeptide(L)' 'RWWYATHFQTIGARQIFPCWDEPKFKATFHISIKHRKEYTVLSNMNYNRKIYSINSKMQWTHFDITPEISTYQVAI' A
#
# COMPACT_ATOMS: atom_id res chain seq x y z
N ARG A 1 1.23 -16.84 14.57
CA ARG A 1 1.48 -16.36 13.19
C ARG A 1 0.58 -15.14 12.99
N TRP A 2 1.14 -13.96 12.76
CA TRP A 2 0.39 -12.70 12.73
C TRP A 2 0.21 -12.22 11.29
N TRP A 3 -0.96 -11.66 10.98
CA TRP A 3 -1.31 -11.07 9.69
C TRP A 3 -1.74 -9.63 9.91
N TYR A 4 -1.36 -8.74 9.00
CA TYR A 4 -1.83 -7.36 8.95
C TYR A 4 -2.56 -7.19 7.62
N ALA A 5 -3.77 -6.66 7.68
CA ALA A 5 -4.59 -6.39 6.50
C ALA A 5 -5.37 -5.11 6.75
N THR A 6 -5.47 -4.27 5.73
CA THR A 6 -6.28 -3.06 5.78
C THR A 6 -7.65 -3.31 5.16
N HIS A 7 -8.71 -2.91 5.87
CA HIS A 7 -10.06 -2.85 5.30
C HIS A 7 -10.62 -1.45 5.57
N PHE A 8 -10.64 -0.62 4.52
CA PHE A 8 -11.17 0.73 4.63
C PHE A 8 -12.64 0.76 4.21
N GLN A 9 -13.54 0.93 5.17
CA GLN A 9 -14.80 1.62 4.90
C GLN A 9 -14.52 3.11 4.90
N THR A 10 -14.94 3.79 3.83
CA THR A 10 -15.06 5.24 3.51
C THR A 10 -14.32 6.35 4.30
N ILE A 11 -13.96 6.18 5.57
CA ILE A 11 -13.26 7.15 6.46
C ILE A 11 -11.93 6.57 7.01
N GLY A 12 -11.66 5.28 6.78
CA GLY A 12 -10.50 4.60 7.36
C GLY A 12 -9.16 4.98 6.73
N ALA A 13 -9.12 5.53 5.51
CA ALA A 13 -7.86 5.83 4.83
C ALA A 13 -7.03 6.87 5.60
N ARG A 14 -7.70 7.83 6.27
CA ARG A 14 -7.08 8.83 7.15
C ARG A 14 -6.29 8.24 8.32
N GLN A 15 -6.59 7.00 8.72
CA GLN A 15 -5.88 6.33 9.81
C GLN A 15 -4.49 5.83 9.40
N ILE A 16 -4.22 5.72 8.10
CA ILE A 16 -2.97 5.18 7.56
C ILE A 16 -2.11 6.28 6.93
N PHE A 17 -2.72 7.28 6.30
CA PHE A 17 -2.02 8.46 5.80
C PHE A 17 -2.98 9.67 5.76
N PRO A 18 -2.48 10.90 5.98
CA PRO A 18 -3.30 12.09 5.86
C PRO A 18 -3.78 12.23 4.40
N CYS A 19 -5.09 12.13 4.19
CA CYS A 19 -5.70 12.18 2.86
C CYS A 19 -7.04 12.92 2.86
N TRP A 20 -7.42 13.44 1.69
CA TRP A 20 -8.73 14.04 1.48
C TRP A 20 -9.75 12.95 1.16
N ASP A 21 -10.34 12.39 2.23
CA ASP A 21 -11.17 11.18 2.16
C ASP A 21 -12.61 11.42 1.65
N GLU A 22 -12.77 12.14 0.55
CA GLU A 22 -14.05 12.26 -0.14
C GLU A 22 -14.01 11.50 -1.48
N PRO A 23 -15.06 10.72 -1.84
CA PRO A 23 -15.07 9.90 -3.05
C PRO A 23 -14.85 10.65 -4.37
N LYS A 24 -15.02 11.98 -4.35
CA LYS A 24 -14.84 12.86 -5.51
C LYS A 24 -13.37 13.13 -5.82
N PHE A 25 -12.48 13.01 -4.84
CA PHE A 25 -11.05 13.22 -5.05
C PHE A 25 -10.38 11.90 -5.39
N LYS A 26 -10.24 11.66 -6.70
CA LYS A 26 -9.45 10.54 -7.22
C LYS A 26 -8.00 10.98 -7.41
N ALA A 27 -7.09 10.06 -7.14
CA ALA A 27 -5.66 10.27 -7.34
C ALA A 27 -5.00 8.96 -7.78
N THR A 28 -3.80 9.08 -8.32
CA THR A 28 -2.90 7.95 -8.53
C THR A 28 -2.05 7.76 -7.29
N PHE A 29 -1.82 6.50 -6.90
CA PHE A 29 -1.05 6.15 -5.71
C PHE A 29 0.17 5.34 -6.10
N HIS A 30 1.33 5.78 -5.61
CA HIS A 30 2.58 5.05 -5.75
C HIS A 30 2.99 4.51 -4.37
N ILE A 31 2.68 3.24 -4.13
CA ILE A 31 2.78 2.62 -2.80
C ILE A 31 4.12 1.88 -2.68
N SER A 32 4.82 2.13 -1.59
CA SER A 32 6.07 1.44 -1.23
C SER A 32 5.98 0.97 0.21
N ILE A 33 6.29 -0.30 0.46
CA ILE A 33 6.17 -0.90 1.80
C ILE A 33 7.50 -1.48 2.24
N LYS A 34 7.97 -1.07 3.42
CA LYS A 34 9.14 -1.64 4.09
C LYS A 34 8.68 -2.74 5.02
N HIS A 35 9.18 -3.95 4.81
CA HIS A 35 8.79 -5.11 5.61
C HIS A 35 9.95 -6.08 5.79
N ARG A 36 9.78 -7.07 6.69
CA ARG A 36 10.74 -8.16 6.81
C ARG A 36 10.61 -9.11 5.62
N LYS A 37 11.74 -9.66 5.16
CA LYS A 37 11.82 -10.57 4.01
C LYS A 37 10.97 -11.84 4.14
N GLU A 38 10.67 -12.23 5.37
CA GLU A 38 9.82 -13.38 5.71
C GLU A 38 8.33 -13.14 5.40
N TYR A 39 7.91 -11.88 5.26
CA TYR A 39 6.53 -11.51 4.96
C TYR A 39 6.35 -11.27 3.46
N THR A 40 5.24 -11.76 2.93
CA THR A 40 4.71 -11.35 1.64
C THR A 40 3.78 -10.16 1.85
N VAL A 41 3.89 -9.15 0.99
CA VAL A 41 3.05 -7.95 1.04
C VAL A 41 2.29 -7.85 -0.27
N LEU A 42 1.02 -7.49 -0.17
CA LEU A 42 0.13 -7.29 -1.30
C LEU A 42 -0.43 -5.88 -1.23
N SER A 43 -0.72 -5.30 -2.38
CA SER A 43 -1.36 -3.99 -2.49
C SER A 43 -2.19 -3.95 -3.77
N ASN A 44 -2.69 -2.78 -4.15
CA ASN A 44 -3.59 -2.59 -5.29
C ASN A 44 -2.99 -3.02 -6.63
N MET A 45 -1.69 -2.85 -6.80
CA MET A 45 -0.99 -3.13 -8.05
C MET A 45 0.03 -4.24 -7.87
N ASN A 46 0.56 -4.77 -8.98
CA ASN A 46 1.69 -5.69 -8.92
C ASN A 46 3.00 -4.92 -8.71
N TYR A 47 4.04 -5.61 -8.23
CA TYR A 47 5.36 -5.04 -7.94
C TYR A 47 6.45 -5.70 -8.79
N ASN A 48 6.16 -6.02 -10.06
CA ASN A 48 6.99 -6.86 -10.93
C ASN A 48 8.50 -6.50 -10.84
N ARG A 49 9.24 -7.30 -10.07
CA ARG A 49 10.69 -7.20 -9.78
C ARG A 49 11.17 -5.93 -9.07
N LYS A 50 10.30 -5.16 -8.42
CA LYS A 50 10.65 -3.94 -7.68
C LYS A 50 10.82 -4.20 -6.17
N ILE A 51 11.70 -5.13 -5.83
CA ILE A 51 12.06 -5.44 -4.44
C ILE A 51 13.50 -5.00 -4.19
N TYR A 52 13.72 -4.16 -3.19
CA TYR A 52 15.04 -3.64 -2.83
C TYR A 52 15.41 -4.07 -1.42
N SER A 53 16.45 -4.90 -1.31
CA SER A 53 16.97 -5.33 -0.01
C SER A 53 17.67 -4.17 0.69
N ILE A 54 17.27 -3.89 1.94
CA ILE A 54 17.93 -2.89 2.78
C ILE A 54 19.05 -3.55 3.59
N ASN A 55 18.76 -4.70 4.20
CA ASN A 55 19.71 -5.48 4.98
C ASN A 55 19.33 -6.97 4.97
N SER A 56 19.96 -7.78 5.83
CA SER A 56 19.69 -9.22 5.92
C SER A 56 18.24 -9.56 6.25
N LYS A 57 17.49 -8.68 6.93
CA LYS A 57 16.13 -8.96 7.42
C LYS A 57 15.04 -8.11 6.76
N MET A 58 15.36 -6.93 6.24
CA MET A 58 14.39 -5.93 5.76
C MET A 58 14.56 -5.66 4.26
N GLN A 59 13.43 -5.40 3.60
CA GLN A 59 13.37 -5.00 2.20
C GLN A 59 12.23 -4.00 1.97
N TRP A 60 12.33 -3.27 0.87
CA TRP A 60 11.24 -2.50 0.28
C TRP A 60 10.61 -3.27 -0.86
N THR A 61 9.29 -3.23 -0.93
CA THR A 61 8.52 -3.66 -2.10
C THR A 61 7.79 -2.44 -2.66
N HIS A 62 8.06 -2.09 -3.92
CA HIS A 62 7.43 -0.96 -4.59
C HIS A 62 6.41 -1.46 -5.61
N PHE A 63 5.17 -1.06 -5.44
CA PHE A 63 4.08 -1.43 -6.34
C PHE A 63 4.01 -0.46 -7.52
N ASP A 64 3.48 -0.93 -8.64
CA ASP A 64 3.17 -0.05 -9.76
C ASP A 64 2.16 1.02 -9.37
N ILE A 65 2.16 2.13 -10.11
CA ILE A 65 1.26 3.25 -9.85
C ILE A 65 -0.17 2.80 -10.17
N THR A 66 -1.11 3.08 -9.26
CA THR A 66 -2.53 2.78 -9.49
C THR A 66 -3.10 3.67 -10.60
N PRO A 67 -4.17 3.24 -11.30
CA PRO A 67 -5.03 4.20 -11.99
C PRO A 67 -5.63 5.22 -11.00
N GLU A 68 -6.33 6.23 -11.51
CA GLU A 68 -7.06 7.18 -10.66
C GLU A 68 -8.15 6.46 -9.85
N ILE A 69 -7.89 6.29 -8.56
CA ILE A 69 -8.79 5.63 -7.61
C ILE A 69 -9.12 6.58 -6.47
N SER A 70 -10.22 6.30 -5.78
CA SER A 70 -10.56 7.01 -4.54
C SER A 70 -9.69 6.51 -3.39
N THR A 71 -9.48 7.35 -2.37
CA THR A 71 -8.68 7.04 -1.17
C THR A 71 -9.10 5.75 -0.46
N TYR A 72 -10.42 5.50 -0.36
CA TYR A 72 -10.96 4.29 0.28
C TYR A 72 -10.67 2.98 -0.48
N GLN A 73 -10.22 3.06 -1.73
CA GLN A 73 -9.89 1.89 -2.55
C GLN A 73 -8.43 1.44 -2.36
N VAL A 74 -7.58 2.23 -1.69
CA VAL A 74 -6.20 1.85 -1.37
C VAL A 74 -6.19 0.62 -0.46
N ALA A 75 -5.31 -0.34 -0.68
CA ALA A 75 -5.20 -1.56 0.12
C ALA A 75 -3.72 -1.93 0.34
N ILE A 76 -3.42 -2.36 1.56
CA ILE A 76 -2.10 -2.73 2.10
C ILE A 76 -2.24 -3.94 3.03
#